data_AF-A0A7S0RT51-F1
#
_entry.id   AF-A0A7S0RT51-F1
#
_cell.length_a   1.000
_cell.length_b   1.000
_cell.length_c   1.000
_cell.angle_alpha   90.00
_cell.angle_beta   90.00
_cell.angle_gamma   90.00
#
_symmetry.space_group_name_H-M   'P 1'
#
loop_
_entity.id
_entity.type
_entity.pdbx_description
1 polymer ?
#
loop_
_entity_poly.entity_id
_entity_poly.type
_entity_poly.pdbx_seq_one_letter_code
_entity_poly.pdbx_strand_id
1 'polypeptide(L)'
;GDFEEWVGDGRGVKLDLALTKMVSQLSHSYGGDEDARAYKQLLPKVGSLLKDLDNRQDLWGDAWLEYEEAEARVTKGEVQAERIGDVGLVIHPLDDAHPIPGCVASKLFGGGFGGVKRLLYATEVAGHDNTTQYKYTYSMAGHGWVRTVDRPNLEAPDKEKLAAAMGQDWVVKQGLNGIVHNTRAVALEPRDMVVLLSELSETKTL
;
A
#
# COMPACT_ATOMS: atom_id res chain seq x y z
N GLY A 1 -1.35 -12.84 1.80
CA GLY A 1 -2.17 -11.72 2.29
C GLY A 1 -1.22 -10.59 2.59
N ASP A 2 -1.67 -9.34 2.55
CA ASP A 2 -0.82 -8.22 2.95
C ASP A 2 -0.47 -8.37 4.44
N PHE A 3 0.77 -8.79 4.72
CA PHE A 3 1.31 -8.91 6.06
C PHE A 3 1.99 -7.59 6.48
N GLU A 4 1.54 -6.46 5.92
CA GLU A 4 1.99 -5.09 6.24
C GLU A 4 1.93 -4.76 7.75
N GLU A 5 1.22 -5.56 8.54
CA GLU A 5 1.09 -5.44 10.00
C GLU A 5 2.22 -6.15 10.76
N TRP A 6 2.97 -7.07 10.14
CA TRP A 6 3.97 -7.93 10.80
C TRP A 6 5.36 -7.31 10.81
N VAL A 7 5.41 -6.00 11.03
CA VAL A 7 6.61 -5.18 10.86
C VAL A 7 7.54 -5.18 12.07
N GLY A 8 7.06 -5.66 13.22
CA GLY A 8 7.85 -5.78 14.44
C GLY A 8 8.87 -6.93 14.42
N ASP A 9 8.77 -7.85 13.45
CA ASP A 9 9.67 -9.00 13.30
C ASP A 9 10.12 -9.12 11.84
N GLY A 10 11.43 -9.01 11.59
CA GLY A 10 12.01 -9.16 10.25
C GLY A 10 11.67 -10.51 9.61
N ARG A 11 11.42 -11.56 10.41
CA ARG A 11 10.97 -12.85 9.90
C ARG A 11 9.55 -12.80 9.34
N GLY A 12 8.68 -11.96 9.89
CA GLY A 12 7.33 -11.71 9.37
C GLY A 12 7.35 -11.05 7.99
N VAL A 13 8.20 -10.04 7.83
CA VAL A 13 8.42 -9.38 6.53
C VAL A 13 9.02 -10.35 5.50
N LYS A 14 10.02 -11.17 5.86
CA LYS A 14 10.56 -12.20 4.94
C LYS A 14 9.49 -13.20 4.49
N LEU A 15 8.58 -13.59 5.37
CA LEU A 15 7.47 -14.48 5.02
C LEU A 15 6.54 -13.84 3.99
N ASP A 16 6.19 -12.56 4.19
CA ASP A 16 5.37 -11.78 3.25
C ASP A 16 5.99 -11.74 1.85
N LEU A 17 7.26 -11.36 1.78
CA LEU A 17 8.03 -11.29 0.54
C LEU A 17 8.09 -12.67 -0.16
N ALA A 18 8.37 -13.73 0.61
CA ALA A 18 8.43 -15.08 0.08
C ALA A 18 7.08 -15.55 -0.49
N LEU A 19 5.98 -15.27 0.22
CA LEU A 19 4.64 -15.62 -0.25
C LEU A 19 4.25 -14.84 -1.49
N THR A 20 4.59 -13.55 -1.56
CA THR A 20 4.38 -12.70 -2.74
C THR A 20 5.13 -13.25 -3.95
N LYS A 21 6.41 -13.64 -3.79
CA LYS A 21 7.20 -14.28 -4.86
C LYS A 21 6.58 -15.60 -5.32
N MET A 22 6.09 -16.41 -4.38
CA MET A 22 5.43 -17.66 -4.73
C MET A 22 4.10 -17.43 -5.46
N VAL A 23 3.31 -16.41 -5.10
CA VAL A 23 2.09 -16.03 -5.82
C VAL A 23 2.44 -15.59 -7.25
N SER A 24 3.45 -14.72 -7.41
CA SER A 24 3.84 -14.23 -8.74
C SER A 24 4.35 -15.33 -9.66
N GLN A 25 4.88 -16.42 -9.11
CA GLN A 25 5.27 -17.61 -9.88
C GLN A 25 4.08 -18.47 -10.32
N LEU A 26 2.95 -18.39 -9.61
CA LEU A 26 1.76 -19.19 -9.88
C LEU A 26 0.77 -18.52 -10.84
N SER A 27 0.66 -17.19 -10.78
CA SER A 27 -0.29 -16.43 -11.58
C SER A 27 0.41 -15.61 -12.66
N HIS A 28 0.02 -15.85 -13.92
CA HIS A 28 0.43 -15.03 -15.07
C HIS A 28 -0.60 -13.92 -15.37
N SER A 29 -1.73 -13.84 -14.66
CA SER A 29 -2.77 -12.83 -14.91
C SER A 29 -3.67 -12.62 -13.70
N TYR A 30 -3.83 -11.38 -13.22
CA TYR A 30 -4.66 -11.07 -12.06
C TYR A 30 -6.17 -11.20 -12.39
N GLY A 31 -6.92 -12.02 -11.63
CA GLY A 31 -8.37 -12.16 -11.72
C GLY A 31 -8.96 -12.92 -10.52
N GLY A 32 -10.23 -12.66 -10.16
CA GLY A 32 -10.83 -13.14 -8.89
C GLY A 32 -10.85 -14.66 -8.66
N ASP A 33 -10.89 -15.47 -9.73
CA ASP A 33 -10.77 -16.94 -9.64
C ASP A 33 -9.32 -17.42 -9.41
N GLU A 34 -8.33 -16.57 -9.63
CA GLU A 34 -6.91 -16.89 -9.43
C GLU A 34 -6.52 -16.82 -7.96
N ASP A 35 -7.09 -15.90 -7.17
CA ASP A 35 -6.75 -15.75 -5.75
C ASP A 35 -7.11 -17.01 -4.95
N ALA A 36 -8.33 -17.52 -5.12
CA ALA A 36 -8.76 -18.76 -4.49
C ALA A 36 -7.87 -19.96 -4.89
N ARG A 37 -7.40 -19.96 -6.14
CA ARG A 37 -6.48 -20.96 -6.67
C ARG A 37 -5.09 -20.83 -6.06
N ALA A 38 -4.57 -19.61 -5.95
CA ALA A 38 -3.30 -19.31 -5.29
C ALA A 38 -3.34 -19.78 -3.84
N TYR A 39 -4.44 -19.52 -3.10
CA TYR A 39 -4.59 -20.03 -1.74
C TYR A 39 -4.57 -21.55 -1.65
N LYS A 40 -5.35 -22.22 -2.49
CA LYS A 40 -5.39 -23.69 -2.52
C LYS A 40 -4.01 -24.30 -2.77
N GLN A 41 -3.16 -23.63 -3.54
CA GLN A 41 -1.81 -24.08 -3.87
C GLN A 41 -0.74 -23.67 -2.82
N LEU A 42 -0.90 -22.51 -2.19
CA LEU A 42 0.09 -21.95 -1.26
C LEU A 42 -0.12 -22.38 0.18
N LEU A 43 -1.37 -22.42 0.67
CA LEU A 43 -1.68 -22.75 2.06
C LEU A 43 -1.01 -24.05 2.54
N PRO A 44 -1.02 -25.17 1.77
CA PRO A 44 -0.34 -26.40 2.18
C PRO A 44 1.17 -26.26 2.32
N LYS A 45 1.79 -25.28 1.62
CA LYS A 45 3.24 -25.04 1.61
C LYS A 45 3.70 -24.08 2.71
N VAL A 46 2.80 -23.31 3.32
CA VAL A 46 3.15 -22.32 4.35
C VAL A 46 3.84 -22.97 5.55
N GLY A 47 3.37 -24.14 5.99
CA GLY A 47 3.94 -24.84 7.14
C GLY A 47 5.40 -25.29 6.93
N SER A 48 5.77 -25.72 5.72
CA SER A 48 7.16 -26.05 5.39
C SER A 48 7.99 -24.80 5.18
N LEU A 49 7.44 -23.77 4.53
CA LEU A 49 8.10 -22.48 4.35
C LEU A 49 8.49 -21.86 5.69
N LEU A 50 7.59 -21.83 6.68
CA LEU A 50 7.87 -21.27 8.01
C LEU A 50 9.06 -21.94 8.71
N LYS A 51 9.23 -23.26 8.52
CA LYS A 51 10.32 -24.03 9.13
C LYS A 51 11.68 -23.73 8.50
N ASP A 52 11.71 -23.39 7.22
CA ASP A 52 12.92 -23.24 6.41
C ASP A 52 13.12 -21.81 5.88
N LEU A 53 12.33 -20.86 6.37
CA LEU A 53 12.23 -19.51 5.80
C LEU A 53 13.59 -18.84 5.67
N ASP A 54 14.43 -18.94 6.70
CA ASP A 54 15.74 -18.27 6.73
C ASP A 54 16.72 -18.79 5.65
N ASN A 55 16.54 -20.04 5.20
CA ASN A 55 17.35 -20.63 4.13
C ASN A 55 16.77 -20.37 2.73
N ARG A 56 15.52 -19.90 2.64
CA ARG A 56 14.82 -19.62 1.38
C ARG A 56 15.06 -18.20 0.87
N GLN A 57 16.31 -17.76 0.91
CA GLN A 57 16.73 -16.46 0.35
C GLN A 57 16.36 -16.32 -1.14
N ASP A 58 16.24 -17.42 -1.87
CA ASP A 58 15.72 -17.42 -3.25
C ASP A 58 14.31 -16.85 -3.38
N LEU A 59 13.51 -16.85 -2.30
CA LEU A 59 12.15 -16.34 -2.29
C LEU A 59 12.02 -14.90 -1.82
N TRP A 60 12.90 -14.43 -0.93
CA TRP A 60 12.76 -13.12 -0.28
C TRP A 60 13.99 -12.22 -0.38
N GLY A 61 15.16 -12.73 -0.79
CA GLY A 61 16.44 -12.01 -0.72
C GLY A 61 16.46 -10.69 -1.47
N ASP A 62 16.13 -10.70 -2.77
CA ASP A 62 16.12 -9.47 -3.59
C ASP A 62 15.12 -8.43 -3.06
N ALA A 63 13.89 -8.87 -2.74
CA ALA A 63 12.87 -7.98 -2.21
C ALA A 63 13.16 -7.50 -0.78
N TRP A 64 14.00 -8.24 -0.03
CA TRP A 64 14.48 -7.81 1.29
C TRP A 64 15.51 -6.68 1.17
N LEU A 65 16.36 -6.71 0.14
CA LEU A 65 17.26 -5.60 -0.15
C LEU A 65 16.46 -4.33 -0.50
N GLU A 66 15.43 -4.47 -1.35
CA GLU A 66 14.52 -3.35 -1.68
C GLU A 66 13.80 -2.80 -0.42
N TYR A 67 13.42 -3.68 0.50
CA TYR A 67 12.85 -3.32 1.80
C TYR A 67 13.84 -2.53 2.67
N GLU A 68 15.07 -3.03 2.84
CA GLU A 68 16.11 -2.37 3.63
C GLU A 68 16.48 -1.00 3.03
N GLU A 69 16.54 -0.91 1.70
CA GLU A 69 16.74 0.35 0.99
C GLU A 69 15.61 1.34 1.29
N ALA A 70 14.35 0.91 1.20
CA ALA A 70 13.20 1.76 1.55
C ALA A 70 13.24 2.24 3.01
N GLU A 71 13.62 1.39 3.96
CA GLU A 71 13.81 1.79 5.38
C GLU A 71 14.94 2.82 5.54
N ALA A 72 16.05 2.63 4.82
CA ALA A 72 17.17 3.56 4.85
C ALA A 72 16.77 4.94 4.29
N ARG A 73 15.99 4.98 3.20
CA ARG A 73 15.49 6.22 2.59
C ARG A 73 14.58 7.00 3.54
N VAL A 74 13.68 6.30 4.24
CA VAL A 74 12.86 6.87 5.32
C VAL A 74 13.74 7.43 6.44
N THR A 75 14.74 6.68 6.90
CA THR A 75 15.63 7.10 7.99
C THR A 75 16.46 8.34 7.62
N LYS A 76 16.83 8.48 6.34
CA LYS A 76 17.53 9.66 5.80
C LYS A 76 16.63 10.88 5.61
N GLY A 77 15.31 10.74 5.76
CA GLY A 77 14.34 11.82 5.53
C GLY A 77 14.05 12.11 4.06
N GLU A 78 14.38 11.17 3.15
CA GLU A 78 14.05 11.31 1.72
C GLU A 78 12.55 11.13 1.45
N VAL A 79 11.87 10.38 2.32
CA VAL A 79 10.43 10.18 2.29
C VAL A 79 9.84 10.84 3.53
N GLN A 80 8.89 11.76 3.33
CA GLN A 80 8.21 12.44 4.42
C GLN A 80 6.93 11.69 4.77
N ALA A 81 6.59 11.65 6.05
CA ALA A 81 5.35 11.04 6.51
C ALA A 81 4.69 11.90 7.58
N GLU A 82 3.39 12.07 7.47
CA GLU A 82 2.57 12.82 8.42
C GLU A 82 1.21 12.16 8.59
N ARG A 83 0.63 12.26 9.78
CA ARG A 83 -0.75 11.83 10.03
C ARG A 83 -1.66 13.05 10.06
N ILE A 84 -2.72 13.02 9.24
CA ILE A 84 -3.77 14.03 9.19
C ILE A 84 -5.10 13.32 9.45
N GLY A 85 -5.63 13.47 10.68
CA GLY A 85 -6.83 12.76 11.10
C GLY A 85 -6.62 11.24 11.10
N ASP A 86 -7.42 10.53 10.30
CA ASP A 86 -7.33 9.08 10.08
C ASP A 86 -6.55 8.70 8.81
N VAL A 87 -5.97 9.68 8.10
CA VAL A 87 -5.16 9.47 6.89
C VAL A 87 -3.67 9.61 7.23
N GLY A 88 -2.88 8.62 6.82
CA GLY A 88 -1.43 8.69 6.77
C GLY A 88 -0.98 9.19 5.41
N LEU A 89 -0.37 10.37 5.38
CA LEU A 89 0.21 10.97 4.20
C LEU A 89 1.68 10.55 4.10
N VAL A 90 2.08 10.02 2.95
CA VAL A 90 3.47 9.67 2.61
C VAL A 90 3.85 10.43 1.35
N ILE A 91 4.89 11.27 1.42
CA ILE A 91 5.38 12.08 0.31
C ILE A 91 6.73 11.53 -0.14
N HIS A 92 6.77 11.06 -1.38
CA HIS A 92 7.95 10.56 -2.08
C HIS A 92 8.62 11.68 -2.88
N PRO A 93 9.95 11.61 -3.02
CA PRO A 93 10.70 12.60 -3.80
C PRO A 93 10.36 12.53 -5.30
N LEU A 94 10.84 13.53 -6.05
CA LEU A 94 10.62 13.68 -7.48
C LEU A 94 10.89 12.40 -8.27
N ASP A 95 9.89 11.99 -9.05
CA ASP A 95 9.91 10.83 -9.96
C ASP A 95 10.39 9.53 -9.29
N ASP A 96 10.04 9.34 -8.01
CA ASP A 96 10.39 8.12 -7.28
C ASP A 96 9.79 6.88 -7.94
N ALA A 97 10.66 6.10 -8.59
CA ALA A 97 10.30 4.85 -9.22
C ALA A 97 10.10 3.71 -8.20
N HIS A 98 10.47 3.91 -6.93
CA HIS A 98 10.53 2.88 -5.91
C HIS A 98 9.71 3.32 -4.69
N PRO A 99 8.36 3.32 -4.79
CA PRO A 99 7.52 3.68 -3.67
C PRO A 99 7.78 2.74 -2.50
N ILE A 100 7.74 3.31 -1.28
CA ILE A 100 7.98 2.51 -0.07
C ILE A 100 6.95 1.36 0.03
N PRO A 101 7.38 0.15 0.42
CA PRO A 101 6.46 -0.96 0.67
C PRO A 101 5.49 -0.66 1.82
N GLY A 102 4.31 -1.28 1.81
CA GLY A 102 3.28 -1.07 2.85
C GLY A 102 3.73 -1.45 4.25
N CYS A 103 4.63 -2.42 4.40
CA CYS A 103 5.27 -2.76 5.67
C CYS A 103 6.18 -1.61 6.20
N VAL A 104 6.86 -0.86 5.33
CA VAL A 104 7.60 0.34 5.74
C VAL A 104 6.63 1.46 6.12
N ALA A 105 5.55 1.65 5.34
CA ALA A 105 4.50 2.61 5.67
C ALA A 105 3.84 2.32 7.03
N SER A 106 3.59 1.05 7.35
CA SER A 106 3.05 0.62 8.64
C SER A 106 3.97 0.98 9.82
N LYS A 107 5.31 0.89 9.65
CA LYS A 107 6.28 1.34 10.67
C LYS A 107 6.25 2.85 10.88
N LEU A 108 6.16 3.62 9.79
CA LEU A 108 6.09 5.10 9.85
C LEU A 108 4.97 5.61 10.75
N PHE A 109 3.86 4.88 10.82
CA PHE A 109 2.69 5.25 11.63
C PHE A 109 2.56 4.45 12.93
N GLY A 110 3.66 3.88 13.45
CA GLY A 110 3.70 3.28 14.79
C GLY A 110 3.48 1.77 14.87
N GLY A 111 3.70 1.03 13.77
CA GLY A 111 3.61 -0.43 13.72
C GLY A 111 2.16 -0.92 13.74
N GLY A 112 1.65 -1.35 12.59
CA GLY A 112 0.21 -1.63 12.44
C GLY A 112 -0.62 -0.36 12.26
N PHE A 113 -0.03 0.68 11.66
CA PHE A 113 -0.68 1.93 11.25
C PHE A 113 -1.20 2.85 12.37
N GLY A 114 -1.14 2.47 13.66
CA GLY A 114 -1.34 3.40 14.78
C GLY A 114 -2.66 4.20 14.77
N GLY A 115 -3.73 3.61 14.22
CA GLY A 115 -5.04 4.25 14.06
C GLY A 115 -5.23 5.04 12.76
N VAL A 116 -4.25 5.03 11.86
CA VAL A 116 -4.43 5.39 10.46
C VAL A 116 -5.31 4.33 9.79
N LYS A 117 -6.36 4.80 9.10
CA LYS A 117 -7.32 3.96 8.37
C LYS A 117 -7.09 4.00 6.86
N ARG A 118 -6.44 5.06 6.39
CA ARG A 118 -6.26 5.38 4.97
C ARG A 118 -4.83 5.83 4.72
N LEU A 119 -4.29 5.55 3.56
CA LEU A 119 -2.97 6.02 3.13
C LEU A 119 -3.12 6.84 1.87
N LEU A 120 -2.52 8.04 1.86
CA LEU A 120 -2.30 8.80 0.64
C LEU A 120 -0.80 8.81 0.36
N TYR A 121 -0.41 8.17 -0.73
CA TYR A 121 0.94 8.28 -1.28
C TYR A 121 0.95 9.42 -2.30
N ALA A 122 1.91 10.32 -2.18
CA ALA A 122 2.11 11.46 -3.07
C ALA A 122 3.53 11.39 -3.64
N THR A 123 3.67 11.24 -4.95
CA THR A 123 4.96 11.27 -5.63
C THR A 123 5.08 12.58 -6.39
N GLU A 124 6.10 13.37 -6.07
CA GLU A 124 6.41 14.59 -6.81
C GLU A 124 6.74 14.28 -8.27
N VAL A 125 6.24 15.11 -9.18
CA VAL A 125 6.50 15.06 -10.62
C VAL A 125 6.78 16.47 -11.10
N ALA A 126 7.75 16.63 -12.00
CA ALA A 126 8.06 17.92 -12.59
C ALA A 126 6.87 18.38 -13.46
N GLY A 127 6.23 19.47 -13.06
CA GLY A 127 5.18 20.11 -13.85
C GLY A 127 5.74 20.99 -14.97
N HIS A 128 4.84 21.42 -15.86
CA HIS A 128 5.15 22.49 -16.79
C HIS A 128 5.34 23.82 -16.03
N ASP A 129 6.20 24.70 -16.54
CA ASP A 129 6.45 26.04 -16.00
C ASP A 129 7.03 26.08 -14.57
N ASN A 130 7.89 25.13 -14.21
CA ASN A 130 8.50 25.02 -12.87
C ASN A 130 7.48 24.89 -11.73
N THR A 131 6.30 24.34 -12.02
CA THR A 131 5.31 24.00 -10.99
C THR A 131 5.56 22.59 -10.47
N THR A 132 5.39 22.36 -9.17
CA THR A 132 5.37 21.01 -8.60
C THR A 132 3.99 20.40 -8.84
N GLN A 133 3.97 19.17 -9.36
CA GLN A 133 2.75 18.39 -9.51
C GLN A 133 2.91 17.05 -8.81
N TYR A 134 1.79 16.39 -8.52
CA TYR A 134 1.80 15.16 -7.74
C TYR A 134 1.00 14.06 -8.41
N LYS A 135 1.57 12.85 -8.40
CA LYS A 135 0.82 11.60 -8.58
C LYS A 135 0.43 11.07 -7.22
N TYR A 136 -0.84 10.72 -7.09
CA TYR A 136 -1.49 10.29 -5.87
C TYR A 136 -1.98 8.86 -5.99
N THR A 137 -1.76 8.09 -4.94
CA THR A 137 -2.42 6.80 -4.74
C THR A 137 -3.08 6.78 -3.37
N TYR A 138 -4.40 6.61 -3.35
CA TYR A 138 -5.19 6.50 -2.14
C TYR A 138 -5.55 5.03 -1.88
N SER A 139 -5.25 4.57 -0.67
CA SER A 139 -5.40 3.17 -0.27
C SER A 139 -5.95 3.02 1.15
N MET A 140 -6.52 1.86 1.45
CA MET A 140 -6.90 1.47 2.80
C MET A 140 -5.64 0.99 3.56
N ALA A 141 -5.45 1.45 4.79
CA ALA A 141 -4.32 1.01 5.61
C ALA A 141 -4.58 -0.39 6.19
N GLY A 142 -3.63 -1.33 6.03
CA GLY A 142 -3.70 -2.68 6.62
C GLY A 142 -4.85 -3.56 6.10
N HIS A 143 -5.56 -3.12 5.05
CA HIS A 143 -6.74 -3.82 4.58
C HIS A 143 -6.37 -5.03 3.71
N GLY A 144 -6.42 -6.22 4.32
CA GLY A 144 -6.26 -7.52 3.68
C GLY A 144 -7.51 -8.39 3.84
N TRP A 145 -7.67 -9.37 2.94
CA TRP A 145 -8.81 -10.31 2.82
C TRP A 145 -9.04 -11.26 4.02
N VAL A 146 -8.18 -11.30 5.03
CA VAL A 146 -8.32 -12.22 6.17
C VAL A 146 -9.23 -11.58 7.24
N ARG A 147 -10.54 -11.84 7.14
CA ARG A 147 -11.56 -11.45 8.14
C ARG A 147 -11.38 -12.11 9.52
N THR A 148 -10.48 -13.07 9.66
CA THR A 148 -10.31 -13.90 10.87
C THR A 148 -9.24 -13.39 11.83
N VAL A 149 -8.54 -12.31 11.50
CA VAL A 149 -7.74 -11.55 12.47
C VAL A 149 -8.66 -10.45 13.00
N ASP A 150 -8.76 -10.30 14.32
CA ASP A 150 -9.52 -9.21 14.93
C ASP A 150 -8.96 -7.88 14.44
N ARG A 151 -9.69 -7.24 13.53
CA ARG A 151 -9.31 -5.98 12.88
C ARG A 151 -10.43 -4.97 13.07
N PRO A 152 -10.12 -3.66 13.13
CA PRO A 152 -11.15 -2.65 12.99
C PRO A 152 -11.91 -2.90 11.68
N ASN A 153 -13.22 -3.12 11.76
CA ASN A 153 -14.04 -3.23 10.56
C ASN A 153 -14.12 -1.84 9.92
N LEU A 154 -13.23 -1.56 8.98
CA LEU A 154 -13.20 -0.33 8.23
C LEU A 154 -14.12 -0.48 7.02
N GLU A 155 -15.18 0.31 7.00
CA GLU A 155 -16.04 0.40 5.82
C GLU A 155 -15.21 0.98 4.66
N ALA A 156 -15.00 0.16 3.64
CA ALA A 156 -14.37 0.61 2.41
C ALA A 156 -15.28 1.65 1.74
N PRO A 157 -14.71 2.72 1.15
CA PRO A 157 -15.52 3.70 0.47
C PRO A 157 -16.05 3.10 -0.84
N ASP A 158 -17.09 3.70 -1.39
CA ASP A 158 -17.51 3.43 -2.76
C ASP A 158 -16.44 3.99 -3.72
N LYS A 159 -15.58 3.11 -4.24
CA LYS A 159 -14.38 3.48 -5.01
C LYS A 159 -14.78 4.16 -6.32
N GLU A 160 -15.86 3.69 -6.93
CA GLU A 160 -16.42 4.18 -8.18
C GLU A 160 -17.00 5.59 -8.00
N LYS A 161 -17.78 5.83 -6.94
CA LYS A 161 -18.26 7.18 -6.63
C LYS A 161 -17.12 8.13 -6.31
N LEU A 162 -16.12 7.69 -5.54
CA LEU A 162 -14.98 8.53 -5.21
C LEU A 162 -14.18 8.90 -6.47
N ALA A 163 -13.88 7.94 -7.34
CA ALA A 163 -13.21 8.20 -8.62
C ALA A 163 -14.02 9.21 -9.47
N ALA A 164 -15.34 9.01 -9.57
CA ALA A 164 -16.21 9.92 -10.32
C ALA A 164 -16.23 11.35 -9.74
N ALA A 165 -16.24 11.49 -8.41
CA ALA A 165 -16.22 12.79 -7.73
C ALA A 165 -14.89 13.54 -7.90
N MET A 166 -13.77 12.80 -7.97
CA MET A 166 -12.43 13.35 -8.19
C MET A 166 -12.18 13.79 -9.65
N GLY A 167 -13.00 13.30 -10.59
CA GLY A 167 -12.95 13.67 -12.01
C GLY A 167 -12.23 12.67 -12.90
N GLN A 168 -12.19 12.96 -14.20
CA GLN A 168 -11.80 12.01 -15.26
C GLN A 168 -10.36 11.45 -15.16
N ASP A 169 -9.46 12.17 -14.50
CA ASP A 169 -8.07 11.75 -14.36
C ASP A 169 -7.90 10.72 -13.22
N TRP A 170 -8.95 10.44 -12.44
CA TRP A 170 -8.93 9.49 -11.33
C TRP A 170 -9.60 8.17 -11.70
N VAL A 171 -8.93 7.07 -11.36
CA VAL A 171 -9.39 5.73 -11.66
C VAL A 171 -9.30 4.84 -10.43
N VAL A 172 -10.14 3.81 -10.40
CA VAL A 172 -10.14 2.80 -9.32
C VAL A 172 -8.83 2.04 -9.33
N LYS A 173 -8.16 1.97 -8.18
CA LYS A 173 -6.96 1.15 -8.01
C LYS A 173 -7.36 -0.30 -7.77
N GLN A 174 -6.81 -1.21 -8.58
CA GLN A 174 -6.99 -2.64 -8.42
C GLN A 174 -6.34 -3.14 -7.12
N GLY A 175 -6.82 -4.27 -6.59
CA GLY A 175 -6.34 -4.85 -5.35
C GLY A 175 -7.20 -4.52 -4.13
N LEU A 176 -6.96 -5.27 -3.05
CA LEU A 176 -7.82 -5.29 -1.86
C LEU A 176 -7.71 -4.03 -1.01
N ASN A 177 -6.54 -3.38 -1.03
CA ASN A 177 -6.28 -2.12 -0.34
C ASN A 177 -6.39 -0.90 -1.28
N GLY A 178 -6.52 -1.10 -2.59
CA GLY A 178 -6.59 -0.01 -3.56
C GLY A 178 -7.92 0.73 -3.48
N ILE A 179 -7.90 2.06 -3.46
CA ILE A 179 -9.12 2.86 -3.59
C ILE A 179 -9.10 3.55 -4.96
N VAL A 180 -8.31 4.60 -5.11
CA VAL A 180 -8.19 5.38 -6.34
C VAL A 180 -6.76 5.88 -6.54
N HIS A 181 -6.41 6.21 -7.77
CA HIS A 181 -5.19 6.94 -8.09
C HIS A 181 -5.44 7.88 -9.27
N ASN A 182 -4.65 8.94 -9.40
CA ASN A 182 -4.69 9.77 -10.60
C ASN A 182 -3.74 9.21 -11.68
N THR A 183 -4.21 9.24 -12.92
CA THR A 183 -3.46 8.83 -14.10
C THR A 183 -2.56 9.95 -14.62
N ARG A 184 -2.92 11.20 -14.31
CA ARG A 184 -2.17 12.42 -14.63
C ARG A 184 -1.82 13.19 -13.36
N ALA A 185 -0.60 13.70 -13.28
CA ALA A 185 -0.16 14.53 -12.16
C ALA A 185 -1.01 15.81 -12.05
N VAL A 186 -1.31 16.23 -10.82
CA VAL A 186 -2.15 17.40 -10.53
C VAL A 186 -1.40 18.39 -9.66
N ALA A 187 -1.67 19.68 -9.84
CA ALA A 187 -1.13 20.78 -9.04
C ALA A 187 -2.01 21.05 -7.81
N LEU A 188 -2.27 20.01 -7.01
CA LEU A 188 -2.90 20.13 -5.70
C LEU A 188 -1.91 19.64 -4.66
N GLU A 189 -1.68 20.42 -3.60
CA GLU A 189 -0.73 20.07 -2.55
C GLU A 189 -1.18 18.83 -1.76
N PRO A 190 -0.24 18.00 -1.25
CA PRO A 190 -0.61 16.74 -0.61
C PRO A 190 -1.53 16.87 0.59
N ARG A 191 -1.38 17.91 1.39
CA ARG A 191 -2.27 18.17 2.54
C ARG A 191 -3.69 18.54 2.10
N ASP A 192 -3.82 19.36 1.07
CA ASP A 192 -5.13 19.75 0.54
C ASP A 192 -5.82 18.55 -0.12
N MET A 193 -5.05 17.68 -0.77
CA MET A 193 -5.56 16.41 -1.31
C MET A 193 -6.11 15.49 -0.22
N VAL A 194 -5.45 15.41 0.94
CA VAL A 194 -5.99 14.64 2.09
C VAL A 194 -7.35 15.18 2.51
N VAL A 195 -7.48 16.51 2.69
CA VAL A 195 -8.73 17.14 3.09
C VAL A 195 -9.85 16.81 2.10
N LEU A 196 -9.60 17.00 0.80
CA LEU A 196 -10.55 16.70 -0.26
C LEU A 196 -11.02 15.24 -0.24
N LEU A 197 -10.08 14.29 -0.15
CA LEU A 197 -10.39 12.86 -0.14
C LEU A 197 -11.16 12.43 1.11
N SER A 198 -10.84 13.01 2.28
CA SER A 198 -11.57 12.76 3.52
C SER A 198 -13.03 13.22 3.42
N GLU A 199 -13.26 14.45 2.94
CA GLU A 199 -14.61 15.00 2.76
C GLU A 199 -15.47 14.14 1.80
N LEU A 200 -14.91 13.75 0.66
CA LEU A 200 -15.60 12.92 -0.33
C LEU A 200 -15.84 11.49 0.18
N SER A 201 -14.96 10.95 1.01
CA SER A 201 -15.10 9.60 1.59
C SER A 201 -16.13 9.53 2.71
N GLU A 202 -16.34 10.63 3.44
CA GLU A 202 -17.31 10.71 4.55
C GLU A 202 -18.72 11.08 4.11
N THR A 203 -18.89 11.55 2.87
CA THR A 203 -20.20 11.91 2.32
C THR A 203 -21.04 10.63 2.13
N LYS A 204 -21.69 10.20 3.22
CA LYS A 204 -22.72 9.17 3.19
C LYS A 204 -23.82 9.64 2.26
N THR A 205 -24.04 8.89 1.18
CA THR A 205 -25.24 9.03 0.35
C THR A 205 -26.46 9.05 1.28
N LEU A 206 -27.19 10.17 1.29
CA LEU A 206 -28.56 10.28 1.81
C LEU A 206 -29.48 9.30 1.10
#